data_AF-A0A9X5CA23-F1
#
_entry.id   AF-A0A9X5CA23-F1
#
_cell.length_a   1.000
_cell.length_b   1.000
_cell.length_c   1.000
_cell.angle_alpha   90.00
_cell.angle_beta   90.00
_cell.angle_gamma   90.00
#
_symmetry.space_group_name_H-M   'P 1'
#
loop_
_entity.id
_entity.type
_entity.pdbx_description
1 polymer ?
#
loop_
_entity_poly.entity_id
_entity_poly.type
_entity_poly.pdbx_seq_one_letter_code
_entity_poly.pdbx_strand_id
1 'polypeptide(L)'
;MQPGMAGTSIRTDAPEGAKAGGIIYSLVESAKLNHLDTFRYLSYLLEKMPEIDYQYQNDPNILDPYLPWFGELPESCRIQKKKK
;
A
#
# COMPACT_ATOMS: atom_id res chain seq x y z
N MET A 1 44.32 18.82 -2.29
CA MET A 1 44.74 17.64 -1.51
C MET A 1 43.48 16.88 -1.10
N GLN A 2 43.38 15.70 -1.71
CA GLN A 2 42.52 14.53 -1.54
C GLN A 2 40.99 14.59 -1.30
N PRO A 3 40.26 13.63 -1.93
CA PRO A 3 38.84 13.69 -2.27
C PRO A 3 38.01 12.74 -1.40
N GLY A 4 36.69 12.94 -1.28
CA GLY A 4 35.89 12.11 -0.38
C GLY A 4 34.39 12.09 -0.67
N MET A 5 33.99 11.19 -1.57
CA MET A 5 32.74 10.42 -1.52
C MET A 5 31.47 11.14 -1.04
N ALA A 6 30.78 11.84 -1.94
CA ALA A 6 29.33 12.01 -1.80
C ALA A 6 28.66 10.89 -2.61
N GLY A 7 28.70 9.67 -2.08
CA GLY A 7 27.75 8.63 -2.48
C GLY A 7 26.37 9.19 -2.18
N THR A 8 25.58 9.44 -3.23
CA THR A 8 24.18 9.87 -3.12
C THR A 8 23.42 8.76 -2.40
N SER A 9 23.32 8.87 -1.07
CA SER A 9 22.53 8.00 -0.23
C SER A 9 21.11 8.03 -0.78
N ILE A 10 20.68 6.87 -1.27
CA ILE A 10 19.35 6.66 -1.81
C ILE A 10 18.34 7.08 -0.73
N ARG A 11 17.55 8.09 -1.06
CA ARG A 11 16.77 8.89 -0.12
C ARG A 11 15.69 8.06 0.58
N THR A 12 16.03 7.51 1.74
CA THR A 12 15.10 6.97 2.75
C THR A 12 15.11 7.81 4.04
N ASP A 13 15.99 8.80 4.13
CA ASP A 13 16.15 9.74 5.24
C ASP A 13 15.20 10.94 5.21
N ALA A 14 14.47 11.14 4.11
CA ALA A 14 13.44 12.19 4.01
C ALA A 14 12.18 11.79 4.82
N PRO A 15 11.59 12.70 5.61
CA PRO A 15 10.44 12.40 6.45
C PRO A 15 9.24 11.89 5.65
N GLU A 16 9.07 12.32 4.41
CA GLU A 16 8.04 11.84 3.50
C GLU A 16 8.27 10.38 3.08
N GLY A 17 9.54 9.99 2.87
CA GLY A 17 9.92 8.62 2.51
C GLY A 17 9.73 7.64 3.66
N ALA A 18 10.12 8.03 4.88
CA ALA A 18 9.87 7.25 6.08
C ALA A 18 8.36 7.06 6.34
N LYS A 19 7.58 8.12 6.14
CA LYS A 19 6.11 8.07 6.25
C LYS A 19 5.49 7.11 5.24
N ALA A 20 5.90 7.19 3.97
CA ALA A 20 5.42 6.27 2.93
C ALA A 20 5.74 4.81 3.26
N GLY A 21 6.97 4.54 3.73
CA GLY A 21 7.36 3.20 4.17
C GLY A 21 6.52 2.67 5.34
N GLY A 22 6.25 3.52 6.34
CA GLY A 22 5.37 3.19 7.47
C GLY A 22 3.94 2.85 7.04
N ILE A 23 3.37 3.62 6.11
CA ILE A 23 2.02 3.37 5.57
C ILE A 23 1.97 2.02 4.85
N ILE A 24 2.94 1.73 3.98
CA ILE A 24 3.01 0.46 3.25
C ILE A 24 3.12 -0.71 4.24
N TYR A 25 3.98 -0.59 5.27
CA TYR A 25 4.14 -1.62 6.29
C TYR A 25 2.82 -1.89 7.04
N SER A 26 2.10 -0.85 7.45
CA SER A 26 0.79 -0.99 8.07
C SER A 26 -0.22 -1.69 7.17
N LEU A 27 -0.29 -1.33 5.88
CA LEU A 27 -1.18 -1.99 4.91
C LEU A 27 -0.83 -3.46 4.72
N VAL A 28 0.47 -3.78 4.67
CA VAL A 28 0.96 -5.15 4.54
C VAL A 28 0.54 -6.00 5.74
N GLU A 29 0.77 -5.49 6.96
CA GLU A 29 0.38 -6.20 8.19
C GLU A 29 -1.14 -6.37 8.28
N SER A 30 -1.92 -5.33 7.96
CA SER A 30 -3.38 -5.42 7.90
C SER A 30 -3.85 -6.47 6.87
N ALA A 31 -3.26 -6.51 5.68
CA ALA A 31 -3.61 -7.51 4.66
C ALA A 31 -3.30 -8.95 5.11
N LYS A 32 -2.17 -9.16 5.78
CA LYS A 32 -1.79 -10.47 6.33
C LYS A 32 -2.78 -10.95 7.40
N LEU A 33 -3.17 -10.06 8.32
CA LEU A 33 -4.14 -10.38 9.39
C LEU A 33 -5.51 -10.76 8.82
N ASN A 34 -5.87 -10.25 7.65
CA ASN A 34 -7.13 -10.54 6.96
C ASN A 34 -7.01 -11.67 5.93
N HIS A 35 -5.89 -12.41 5.90
CA HIS A 35 -5.64 -13.51 4.96
C HIS A 35 -5.77 -13.11 3.48
N LEU A 36 -5.37 -11.89 3.14
CA LEU A 36 -5.32 -11.39 1.77
C LEU A 36 -3.93 -11.55 1.17
N ASP A 37 -3.88 -11.67 -0.16
CA ASP A 37 -2.62 -11.62 -0.88
C ASP A 37 -2.14 -10.17 -0.90
N THR A 38 -1.05 -9.91 -0.19
CA THR A 38 -0.51 -8.56 0.02
C THR A 38 -0.19 -7.86 -1.30
N PHE A 39 0.38 -8.59 -2.26
CA PHE A 39 0.80 -8.00 -3.53
C PHE A 39 -0.41 -7.61 -4.37
N ARG A 40 -1.41 -8.49 -4.47
CA ARG A 40 -2.65 -8.21 -5.21
C ARG A 40 -3.48 -7.12 -4.54
N TYR A 41 -3.56 -7.13 -3.20
CA TYR A 41 -4.24 -6.10 -2.43
C TYR A 41 -3.62 -4.72 -2.66
N LEU A 42 -2.30 -4.59 -2.51
CA LEU A 42 -1.61 -3.32 -2.75
C LEU A 42 -1.74 -2.87 -4.21
N SER A 43 -1.63 -3.78 -5.17
CA SER A 43 -1.81 -3.45 -6.59
C SER A 43 -3.20 -2.92 -6.88
N TYR A 44 -4.25 -3.59 -6.37
CA TYR A 44 -5.64 -3.16 -6.50
C TYR A 44 -5.87 -1.78 -5.86
N LEU A 45 -5.35 -1.58 -4.65
CA LEU A 45 -5.47 -0.32 -3.93
C LEU A 45 -4.84 0.83 -4.74
N LEU A 46 -3.59 0.64 -5.21
CA LEU A 46 -2.87 1.65 -5.99
C LEU A 46 -3.51 1.93 -7.35
N GLU A 47 -4.11 0.91 -8.00
CA GLU A 47 -4.85 1.08 -9.25
C GLU A 47 -6.13 1.90 -9.05
N LYS A 48 -6.78 1.75 -7.89
CA LYS A 48 -8.00 2.46 -7.53
C LYS A 48 -7.78 3.83 -6.90
N MET A 49 -6.60 4.12 -6.35
CA MET A 49 -6.25 5.44 -5.80
C MET A 49 -6.54 6.62 -6.74
N PRO A 50 -6.18 6.62 -8.04
CA PRO A 50 -6.51 7.74 -8.91
C PRO A 50 -8.02 7.93 -9.10
N GLU A 51 -8.83 6.87 -9.04
CA GLU A 51 -10.30 6.96 -9.14
C GLU A 51 -10.91 7.56 -7.85
N ILE A 52 -10.29 7.28 -6.70
CA ILE A 52 -10.71 7.80 -5.40
C ILE A 52 -10.43 9.30 -5.27
N ASP A 53 -9.27 9.79 -5.76
CA ASP A 53 -8.85 11.19 -5.60
C ASP A 53 -9.82 12.20 -6.23
N TYR A 54 -10.44 11.86 -7.36
CA TYR A 54 -11.35 12.77 -8.08
C TYR A 54 -12.78 12.81 -7.53
N GLN A 55 -13.28 11.73 -6.91
CA GLN A 55 -14.69 11.59 -6.55
C GLN A 55 -14.98 11.89 -5.06
N TYR A 56 -13.96 11.81 -4.20
CA TYR A 56 -14.20 11.51 -2.78
C TYR A 56 -13.38 12.35 -1.80
N GLN A 57 -12.79 13.47 -2.25
CA GLN A 57 -11.89 14.33 -1.47
C GLN A 57 -12.45 14.85 -0.12
N ASN A 58 -13.76 14.79 0.11
CA ASN A 58 -14.42 15.28 1.32
C ASN A 58 -15.05 14.21 2.20
N ASP A 59 -15.04 12.93 1.80
CA ASP A 59 -15.70 11.88 2.57
C ASP A 59 -14.66 11.00 3.30
N PRO A 60 -14.77 10.84 4.63
CA PRO A 60 -13.78 10.08 5.41
C PRO A 60 -13.91 8.56 5.25
N ASN A 61 -15.04 8.05 4.75
CA ASN A 61 -15.32 6.60 4.65
C ASN A 61 -14.99 6.03 3.26
N ILE A 62 -14.32 6.81 2.44
CA ILE A 62 -14.06 6.51 1.02
C ILE A 62 -13.07 5.37 0.83
N LEU A 63 -12.26 5.13 1.86
CA LEU A 63 -11.32 4.02 1.92
C LEU A 63 -11.99 2.75 2.44
N ASP A 64 -13.13 2.83 3.14
CA ASP A 64 -13.80 1.68 3.75
C ASP A 64 -13.98 0.49 2.80
N PRO A 65 -14.52 0.65 1.57
CA PRO A 65 -14.68 -0.47 0.65
C PRO A 65 -13.35 -1.07 0.16
N TYR A 66 -12.24 -0.35 0.31
CA TYR A 66 -10.89 -0.79 -0.05
C TYR A 66 -10.11 -1.38 1.13
N LEU A 67 -10.68 -1.38 2.34
CA LEU A 67 -10.00 -1.89 3.53
C LEU A 67 -10.12 -3.40 3.63
N PRO A 68 -9.09 -4.08 4.17
CA PRO A 68 -8.97 -5.54 4.11
C PRO A 68 -10.04 -6.30 4.90
N TRP A 69 -10.76 -5.62 5.80
CA TRP A 69 -11.88 -6.15 6.57
C TRP A 69 -13.25 -5.91 5.92
N PHE A 70 -13.31 -5.15 4.83
CA PHE A 70 -14.57 -4.84 4.15
C PHE A 70 -14.95 -5.95 3.17
N GLY A 71 -16.25 -6.28 3.14
CA GLY A 71 -16.78 -7.43 2.41
C GLY A 71 -16.78 -7.30 0.88
N GLU A 72 -16.54 -6.10 0.35
CA GLU A 72 -16.61 -5.78 -1.08
C GLU A 72 -15.29 -6.00 -1.84
N LEU A 73 -14.25 -6.50 -1.17
CA LEU A 73 -12.98 -6.79 -1.83
C LEU A 73 -13.11 -7.94 -2.85
N PRO A 74 -12.57 -7.77 -4.07
CA PRO A 74 -12.65 -8.79 -5.10
C PRO A 74 -11.91 -10.07 -4.70
N GLU A 75 -12.44 -11.23 -5.12
CA GLU A 75 -11.84 -12.55 -4.86
C GLU A 75 -10.42 -12.70 -5.44
N SER A 76 -10.03 -11.83 -6.37
CA SER A 76 -8.66 -11.74 -6.86
C SER A 76 -7.68 -11.36 -5.75
N CYS A 77 -8.06 -10.53 -4.78
CA CYS A 77 -7.22 -10.10 -3.66
C CYS A 77 -7.10 -11.16 -2.55
N ARG A 78 -7.97 -12.18 -2.55
CA ARG A 78 -7.88 -13.28 -1.59
C ARG A 78 -6.77 -14.25 -2.00
N ILE A 79 -6.09 -14.83 -1.01
CA ILE A 79 -5.03 -15.81 -1.25
C ILE A 79 -5.65 -17.01 -1.98
N GLN A 80 -5.48 -17.03 -3.30
CA GLN A 80 -5.85 -18.19 -4.11
C GLN A 80 -4.83 -19.27 -3.80
N LYS A 81 -5.19 -20.22 -2.93
CA LYS A 81 -4.40 -21.45 -2.77
C LYS A 81 -4.33 -22.11 -4.14
N LYS A 82 -3.23 -21.90 -4.86
CA LYS A 82 -2.92 -22.66 -6.06
C LYS A 82 -2.78 -24.11 -5.59
N LYS A 83 -3.86 -24.89 -5.79
CA LYS A 83 -3.91 -26.31 -5.48
C LYS A 83 -2.84 -26.96 -6.36
N LYS A 84 -1.73 -27.35 -5.75
CA LYS A 84 -0.66 -28.10 -6.40
C LYS A 84 -0.97 -29.59 -6.26
#